data_AF-A0A8J6G3K9-F1
#
_entry.id   AF-A0A8J6G3K9-F1
#
_cell.length_a   1.000
_cell.length_b   1.000
_cell.length_c   1.000
_cell.angle_alpha   90.00
_cell.angle_beta   90.00
_cell.angle_gamma   90.00
#
_symmetry.space_group_name_H-M   'P 1'
#
loop_
_entity.id
_entity.type
_entity.pdbx_description
1 polymer ?
#
loop_
_entity_poly.entity_id
_entity_poly.type
_entity_poly.pdbx_seq_one_letter_code
_entity_poly.pdbx_strand_id
1 'polypeptide(L)'
;MLCAGDSYWNGTDSPSSRVDVPHSTLDSHSSPLYGVLSVPPLFRDGSEEVGGGTVMASEFQGQEGYPCTLRQYLQEHTPSPRLATMMTLQLLEGVDHLVQQGIAHRDLKSDNILVELDSDNCPWLVISDFGCCLADERIGLQLPFTSWYVDLGGNGSLMAPEVSTARPGPRTVVDFSKADTWAVGAIAYEIFGLANPFYGQGRAHLESRSYQEAQLPEMPKLVPPDARQLVRSLLQREASKRPSARVAANVLHLSLWGEHLLALKNLKLDKMVGWLLQQSAATLLAGRLMERSCVETKLQMLFLANLECEALCQAALLLRSWRAAP
;
A
#
# COMPACT_ATOMS: atom_id res chain seq x y z
N MET A 1 32.19 -46.06 -50.57
CA MET A 1 32.63 -45.64 -51.92
C MET A 1 32.20 -44.19 -52.07
N LEU A 2 33.01 -43.16 -52.21
CA LEU A 2 34.45 -42.87 -52.25
C LEU A 2 34.49 -41.34 -51.93
N CYS A 3 35.35 -40.88 -51.02
CA CYS A 3 36.51 -39.99 -51.30
C CYS A 3 36.14 -38.59 -51.85
N ALA A 4 36.90 -37.53 -51.67
CA ALA A 4 38.06 -37.12 -50.86
C ALA A 4 38.41 -35.72 -51.43
N GLY A 5 39.12 -34.90 -50.67
CA GLY A 5 39.57 -33.60 -51.17
C GLY A 5 40.41 -32.85 -50.15
N ASP A 6 41.58 -33.42 -49.83
CA ASP A 6 42.70 -32.80 -49.12
C ASP A 6 43.14 -31.48 -49.80
N SER A 7 43.81 -30.51 -49.17
CA SER A 7 45.22 -30.67 -48.75
C SER A 7 45.83 -29.37 -48.16
N TYR A 8 46.47 -29.50 -46.99
CA TYR A 8 47.81 -29.05 -46.54
C TYR A 8 48.27 -27.55 -46.66
N TRP A 9 49.09 -26.92 -45.80
CA TRP A 9 50.27 -27.31 -44.99
C TRP A 9 50.65 -26.22 -43.91
N ASN A 10 51.28 -26.68 -42.80
CA ASN A 10 52.31 -26.06 -41.89
C ASN A 10 52.02 -24.74 -41.14
N GLY A 11 52.26 -24.58 -39.83
CA GLY A 11 53.10 -25.30 -38.87
C GLY A 11 54.33 -24.45 -38.47
N THR A 12 54.37 -23.93 -37.24
CA THR A 12 55.61 -23.65 -36.46
C THR A 12 55.28 -23.43 -34.98
N ASP A 13 56.13 -24.01 -34.13
CA ASP A 13 56.04 -24.19 -32.68
C ASP A 13 56.73 -23.07 -31.86
N SER A 14 56.11 -22.74 -30.71
CA SER A 14 56.69 -22.48 -29.35
C SER A 14 57.63 -21.27 -29.09
N PRO A 15 57.90 -20.82 -27.81
CA PRO A 15 57.47 -21.35 -26.51
C PRO A 15 56.97 -20.32 -25.44
N SER A 16 56.29 -20.87 -24.43
CA SER A 16 56.26 -20.52 -22.99
C SER A 16 56.37 -19.08 -22.47
N SER A 17 55.34 -18.64 -21.76
CA SER A 17 55.50 -18.05 -20.42
C SER A 17 54.24 -18.31 -19.58
N ARG A 18 54.40 -19.22 -18.61
CA ARG A 18 53.45 -19.49 -17.53
C ARG A 18 53.32 -18.23 -16.65
N VAL A 19 52.08 -17.83 -16.38
CA VAL A 19 51.75 -17.12 -15.14
C VAL A 19 50.59 -17.88 -14.51
N ASP A 20 50.91 -18.58 -13.43
CA ASP A 20 49.98 -19.27 -12.55
C ASP A 20 49.03 -18.26 -11.89
N VAL A 21 47.73 -18.47 -12.03
CA VAL A 21 46.71 -17.84 -11.19
C VAL A 21 45.84 -18.98 -10.65
N PRO A 22 45.65 -19.10 -9.33
CA PRO A 22 45.17 -20.33 -8.71
C PRO A 22 43.69 -20.59 -9.00
N HIS A 23 43.39 -21.87 -9.23
CA HIS A 23 42.05 -22.42 -9.17
C HIS A 23 41.45 -22.23 -7.77
N SER A 24 40.38 -21.44 -7.67
CA SER A 24 39.40 -21.54 -6.59
C SER A 24 38.05 -21.92 -7.20
N THR A 25 37.58 -23.09 -6.79
CA THR A 25 36.22 -23.62 -6.91
C THR A 25 35.16 -22.53 -6.80
N LEU A 26 34.37 -22.35 -7.87
CA LEU A 26 33.11 -21.63 -7.84
C LEU A 26 32.06 -22.58 -7.25
N ASP A 27 31.89 -22.52 -5.93
CA ASP A 27 30.69 -23.04 -5.28
C ASP A 27 29.49 -22.20 -5.71
N SER A 28 28.57 -22.87 -6.41
CA SER A 28 27.29 -22.35 -6.85
C SER A 28 26.29 -22.34 -5.70
N HIS A 29 26.45 -21.45 -4.73
CA HIS A 29 25.40 -21.12 -3.76
C HIS A 29 25.59 -19.69 -3.25
N SER A 30 24.95 -18.73 -3.91
CA SER A 30 24.75 -17.40 -3.35
C SER A 30 23.40 -16.86 -3.80
N SER A 31 22.34 -17.40 -3.18
CA SER A 31 21.09 -16.67 -3.01
C SER A 31 21.41 -15.38 -2.25
N PRO A 32 20.98 -14.19 -2.70
CA PRO A 32 21.05 -13.03 -1.84
C PRO A 32 20.04 -13.26 -0.70
N LEU A 33 20.58 -13.48 0.49
CA LEU A 33 19.88 -13.41 1.76
C LEU A 33 19.26 -12.01 1.86
N TYR A 34 17.96 -11.92 1.59
CA TYR A 34 17.16 -10.74 1.88
C TYR A 34 17.01 -10.63 3.40
N GLY A 35 17.98 -9.95 4.00
CA GLY A 35 17.98 -9.60 5.42
C GLY A 35 17.52 -8.16 5.61
N VAL A 36 16.66 -8.00 6.62
CA VAL A 36 16.24 -6.78 7.31
C VAL A 36 15.06 -6.01 6.70
N LEU A 37 13.92 -6.09 7.39
CA LEU A 37 13.17 -4.92 7.84
C LEU A 37 12.42 -5.31 9.12
N SER A 38 12.89 -4.75 10.23
CA SER A 38 12.25 -4.86 11.55
C SER A 38 10.90 -4.16 11.51
N VAL A 39 9.84 -4.88 11.83
CA VAL A 39 8.54 -4.29 12.20
C VAL A 39 8.30 -4.61 13.69
N PRO A 40 8.53 -3.65 14.61
CA PRO A 40 7.97 -3.75 15.95
C PRO A 40 7.20 -2.47 16.33
N PRO A 41 6.31 -2.54 17.32
CA PRO A 41 5.00 -3.17 17.24
C PRO A 41 3.89 -2.11 17.33
N LEU A 42 2.76 -2.38 16.67
CA LEU A 42 1.47 -1.89 17.16
C LEU A 42 1.30 -2.45 18.59
N PHE A 43 1.34 -1.55 19.59
CA PHE A 43 1.37 -1.80 21.03
C PHE A 43 0.85 -3.19 21.48
N ARG A 44 1.76 -4.00 22.04
CA ARG A 44 1.44 -5.08 22.97
C ARG A 44 2.11 -4.72 24.29
N ASP A 45 1.30 -4.26 25.26
CA ASP A 45 1.76 -4.14 26.65
C ASP A 45 1.75 -5.53 27.27
N GLY A 46 2.84 -5.89 27.95
CA GLY A 46 3.12 -7.23 28.42
C GLY A 46 4.62 -7.45 28.56
N SER A 47 5.14 -7.06 29.73
CA SER A 47 6.49 -7.29 30.24
C SER A 47 7.08 -8.66 29.92
N GLU A 48 8.27 -8.70 29.32
CA GLU A 48 9.45 -9.46 29.79
C GLU A 48 10.68 -9.15 28.90
N GLU A 49 11.72 -8.55 29.49
CA GLU A 49 13.06 -8.50 28.90
C GLU A 49 13.76 -9.85 29.09
N VAL A 50 14.10 -10.55 27.99
CA VAL A 50 15.25 -11.47 27.97
C VAL A 50 15.87 -11.52 26.57
N GLY A 51 17.13 -11.08 26.47
CA GLY A 51 18.19 -11.69 25.64
C GLY A 51 18.08 -11.64 24.10
N GLY A 52 19.03 -10.94 23.49
CA GLY A 52 19.26 -10.78 22.05
C GLY A 52 18.89 -11.97 21.12
N GLY A 53 18.08 -11.65 20.12
CA GLY A 53 17.76 -12.49 18.97
C GLY A 53 16.62 -11.89 18.16
N THR A 54 16.92 -11.23 17.04
CA THR A 54 15.95 -10.72 16.08
C THR A 54 15.24 -11.88 15.39
N VAL A 55 13.94 -12.07 15.64
CA VAL A 55 13.12 -13.06 14.91
C VAL A 55 12.37 -12.32 13.80
N MET A 56 12.80 -12.57 12.57
CA MET A 56 12.11 -12.19 11.34
C MET A 56 10.97 -13.18 11.11
N ALA A 57 9.73 -12.71 10.96
CA ALA A 57 8.63 -13.56 10.51
C ALA A 57 8.73 -13.70 8.98
N SER A 58 9.60 -14.59 8.52
CA SER A 58 9.60 -15.13 7.17
C SER A 58 9.15 -16.60 7.24
N GLU A 59 7.91 -16.86 7.62
CA GLU A 59 7.32 -18.20 7.55
C GLU A 59 5.85 -18.08 7.15
N PHE A 60 5.59 -18.42 5.89
CA PHE A 60 4.26 -18.62 5.31
C PHE A 60 3.71 -19.96 5.84
N GLN A 61 3.34 -20.02 7.12
CA GLN A 61 2.74 -21.21 7.72
C GLN A 61 1.84 -20.87 8.91
N GLY A 62 0.53 -20.92 8.68
CA GLY A 62 -0.51 -20.84 9.72
C GLY A 62 -1.20 -19.48 9.83
N GLN A 63 -2.50 -19.44 9.53
CA GLN A 63 -3.42 -18.40 9.99
C GLN A 63 -3.60 -18.46 11.52
N GLU A 64 -2.52 -18.46 12.29
CA GLU A 64 -2.61 -18.41 13.75
C GLU A 64 -2.89 -16.95 14.15
N GLY A 65 -4.17 -16.60 14.27
CA GLY A 65 -4.62 -15.32 14.85
C GLY A 65 -5.57 -14.50 13.98
N TYR A 66 -5.66 -14.76 12.68
CA TYR A 66 -6.54 -14.02 11.76
C TYR A 66 -7.66 -14.91 11.23
N PRO A 67 -8.93 -14.68 11.59
CA PRO A 67 -10.05 -15.56 11.24
C PRO A 67 -10.30 -15.67 9.73
N CYS A 68 -10.00 -14.64 8.94
CA CYS A 68 -10.29 -14.62 7.51
C CYS A 68 -9.55 -13.50 6.76
N THR A 69 -9.61 -13.53 5.43
CA THR A 69 -9.22 -12.40 4.58
C THR A 69 -10.36 -11.38 4.44
N LEU A 70 -10.05 -10.16 4.02
CA LEU A 70 -11.06 -9.13 3.74
C LEU A 70 -12.06 -9.61 2.69
N ARG A 71 -11.58 -10.31 1.66
CA ARG A 71 -12.45 -10.88 0.63
C ARG A 71 -13.46 -11.86 1.22
N GLN A 72 -13.03 -12.75 2.11
CA GLN A 72 -13.91 -13.70 2.80
C GLN A 72 -14.87 -12.97 3.75
N TYR A 73 -14.38 -11.99 4.50
CA TYR A 73 -15.20 -11.19 5.41
C TYR A 73 -16.36 -10.49 4.67
N LEU A 74 -16.07 -9.86 3.51
CA LEU A 74 -17.05 -9.14 2.69
C LEU A 74 -18.04 -10.06 1.95
N GLN A 75 -17.79 -11.36 1.87
CA GLN A 75 -18.78 -12.32 1.34
C GLN A 75 -19.91 -12.59 2.34
N GLU A 76 -19.59 -12.59 3.64
CA GLU A 76 -20.52 -12.91 4.73
C GLU A 76 -21.10 -11.65 5.39
N HIS A 77 -20.46 -10.49 5.22
CA HIS A 77 -20.83 -9.24 5.89
C HIS A 77 -20.91 -8.07 4.91
N THR A 78 -21.92 -7.23 5.10
CA THR A 78 -22.04 -5.93 4.41
C THR A 78 -21.76 -4.81 5.42
N PRO A 79 -20.57 -4.19 5.40
CA PRO A 79 -20.24 -3.14 6.34
C PRO A 79 -21.20 -1.95 6.21
N SER A 80 -21.54 -1.34 7.36
CA SER A 80 -22.23 -0.05 7.32
C SER A 80 -21.33 1.00 6.63
N PRO A 81 -21.88 2.08 6.03
CA PRO A 81 -21.06 3.05 5.32
C PRO A 81 -19.99 3.72 6.21
N ARG A 82 -20.29 3.93 7.49
CA ARG A 82 -19.32 4.43 8.47
C ARG A 82 -18.20 3.41 8.70
N LEU A 83 -18.53 2.14 8.90
CA LEU A 83 -17.54 1.07 9.08
C LEU A 83 -16.68 0.89 7.81
N ALA A 84 -17.29 0.88 6.63
CA ALA A 84 -16.60 0.84 5.35
C ALA A 84 -15.60 2.01 5.18
N THR A 85 -15.97 3.20 5.67
CA THR A 85 -15.09 4.37 5.67
C THR A 85 -13.91 4.17 6.63
N MET A 86 -14.15 3.62 7.83
CA MET A 86 -13.06 3.28 8.77
C MET A 86 -12.15 2.18 8.24
N MET A 87 -12.69 1.15 7.57
CA MET A 87 -11.91 0.10 6.91
C MET A 87 -11.02 0.67 5.79
N THR A 88 -11.57 1.55 4.95
CA THR A 88 -10.79 2.25 3.92
C THR A 88 -9.69 3.13 4.54
N LEU A 89 -9.99 3.82 5.64
CA LEU A 89 -9.01 4.60 6.40
C LEU A 89 -7.88 3.72 6.95
N GLN A 90 -8.18 2.54 7.51
CA GLN A 90 -7.16 1.60 8.00
C GLN A 90 -6.18 1.22 6.89
N LEU A 91 -6.67 0.94 5.68
CA LEU A 91 -5.80 0.64 4.54
C LEU A 91 -4.93 1.82 4.14
N LEU A 92 -5.48 3.04 4.14
CA LEU A 92 -4.71 4.24 3.82
C LEU A 92 -3.63 4.53 4.87
N GLU A 93 -3.90 4.34 6.16
CA GLU A 93 -2.89 4.44 7.22
C GLU A 93 -1.79 3.39 7.04
N GLY A 94 -2.15 2.15 6.71
CA GLY A 94 -1.20 1.08 6.42
C GLY A 94 -0.32 1.39 5.21
N VAL A 95 -0.92 1.82 4.10
CA VAL A 95 -0.17 2.22 2.89
C VAL A 95 0.73 3.41 3.17
N ASP A 96 0.27 4.41 3.92
CA ASP A 96 1.11 5.54 4.25
C ASP A 96 2.32 5.13 5.08
N HIS A 97 2.13 4.23 6.04
CA HIS A 97 3.25 3.66 6.80
C HIS A 97 4.25 2.97 5.88
N LEU A 98 3.80 2.15 4.92
CA LEU A 98 4.70 1.51 3.95
C LEU A 98 5.48 2.54 3.14
N VAL A 99 4.81 3.57 2.63
CA VAL A 99 5.44 4.66 1.86
C VAL A 99 6.50 5.38 2.69
N GLN A 100 6.23 5.65 3.98
CA GLN A 100 7.22 6.26 4.88
C GLN A 100 8.45 5.38 5.11
N GLN A 101 8.30 4.05 5.05
CA GLN A 101 9.41 3.10 5.11
C GLN A 101 10.09 2.89 3.74
N GLY A 102 9.66 3.60 2.69
CA GLY A 102 10.18 3.42 1.33
C GLY A 102 9.74 2.09 0.68
N ILE A 103 8.66 1.49 1.20
CA ILE A 103 8.14 0.20 0.76
C ILE A 103 6.89 0.41 -0.10
N ALA A 104 6.84 -0.25 -1.26
CA ALA A 104 5.60 -0.41 -2.02
C ALA A 104 5.19 -1.88 -2.01
N HIS A 105 3.96 -2.18 -1.60
CA HIS A 105 3.43 -3.53 -1.53
C HIS A 105 3.28 -4.18 -2.91
N ARG A 106 2.83 -3.40 -3.92
CA ARG A 106 2.67 -3.80 -5.34
C ARG A 106 1.61 -4.87 -5.64
N ASP A 107 1.18 -5.67 -4.65
CA ASP A 107 0.10 -6.66 -4.82
C ASP A 107 -1.07 -6.48 -3.84
N LEU A 108 -1.49 -5.24 -3.59
CA LEU A 108 -2.65 -5.01 -2.71
C LEU A 108 -3.93 -5.50 -3.35
N LYS A 109 -4.61 -6.42 -2.65
CA LYS A 109 -5.90 -7.00 -3.00
C LYS A 109 -6.64 -7.45 -1.74
N SER A 110 -7.95 -7.62 -1.83
CA SER A 110 -8.77 -8.09 -0.72
C SER A 110 -8.39 -9.49 -0.20
N ASP A 111 -7.73 -10.32 -1.01
CA ASP A 111 -7.15 -11.60 -0.56
C ASP A 111 -5.90 -11.43 0.32
N ASN A 112 -5.14 -10.34 0.15
CA ASN A 112 -3.89 -10.06 0.88
C ASN A 112 -4.10 -9.11 2.07
N ILE A 113 -5.35 -8.84 2.42
CA ILE A 113 -5.71 -8.09 3.62
C ILE A 113 -6.35 -9.08 4.58
N LEU A 114 -5.76 -9.25 5.75
CA LEU A 114 -6.30 -10.07 6.84
C LEU A 114 -7.24 -9.25 7.71
N VAL A 115 -8.24 -9.91 8.28
CA VAL A 115 -9.19 -9.29 9.20
C VAL A 115 -9.05 -9.91 10.58
N GLU A 116 -8.78 -9.09 11.58
CA GLU A 116 -8.89 -9.43 13.00
C GLU A 116 -10.15 -8.74 13.54
N LEU A 117 -10.90 -9.39 14.43
CA LEU A 117 -12.08 -8.78 15.06
C LEU A 117 -11.71 -8.36 16.47
N ASP A 118 -11.97 -7.10 16.81
CA ASP A 118 -11.86 -6.66 18.20
C ASP A 118 -13.00 -7.23 19.06
N SER A 119 -13.00 -6.90 20.35
CA SER A 119 -14.01 -7.41 21.29
C SER A 119 -15.45 -6.98 20.97
N ASP A 120 -15.62 -5.95 20.16
CA ASP A 120 -16.92 -5.43 19.73
C ASP A 120 -17.29 -5.93 18.31
N ASN A 121 -16.56 -6.93 17.80
CA ASN A 121 -16.64 -7.44 16.43
C ASN A 121 -16.35 -6.39 15.35
N CYS A 122 -15.60 -5.34 15.70
CA CYS A 122 -15.16 -4.35 14.72
C CYS A 122 -13.89 -4.87 14.00
N PRO A 123 -13.87 -4.90 12.66
CA PRO A 123 -12.73 -5.40 11.91
C PRO A 123 -11.52 -4.44 11.97
N TRP A 124 -10.40 -4.99 12.41
CA TRP A 124 -9.06 -4.47 12.26
C TRP A 124 -8.38 -5.11 11.05
N LEU A 125 -7.95 -4.29 10.09
CA LEU A 125 -7.35 -4.73 8.84
C LEU A 125 -5.83 -4.77 8.93
N VAL A 126 -5.23 -5.86 8.44
CA VAL A 126 -3.78 -6.06 8.41
C VAL A 126 -3.34 -6.35 6.98
N ILE A 127 -2.44 -5.53 6.45
CA ILE A 127 -1.82 -5.77 5.13
C ILE A 127 -0.83 -6.94 5.29
N SER A 128 -0.91 -7.92 4.39
CA SER A 128 -0.12 -9.15 4.44
C SER A 128 0.40 -9.53 3.05
N ASP A 129 1.27 -10.54 3.00
CA ASP A 129 1.86 -11.07 1.76
C ASP A 129 2.69 -10.04 0.97
N PHE A 130 3.85 -9.74 1.53
CA PHE A 130 4.86 -8.85 0.95
C PHE A 130 5.73 -9.53 -0.13
N GLY A 131 5.33 -10.68 -0.67
CA GLY A 131 6.13 -11.45 -1.62
C GLY A 131 6.46 -10.72 -2.92
N CYS A 132 5.71 -9.68 -3.27
CA CYS A 132 5.90 -8.83 -4.45
C CYS A 132 6.38 -7.41 -4.13
N CYS A 133 6.70 -7.11 -2.87
CA CYS A 133 7.00 -5.75 -2.45
C CYS A 133 8.32 -5.22 -3.02
N LEU A 134 8.37 -3.91 -3.22
CA LEU A 134 9.59 -3.15 -3.46
C LEU A 134 10.04 -2.59 -2.12
N ALA A 135 11.18 -3.05 -1.62
CA ALA A 135 11.75 -2.64 -0.33
C ALA A 135 13.29 -2.58 -0.43
N ASP A 136 13.79 -1.72 -1.33
CA ASP A 136 15.23 -1.50 -1.51
C ASP A 136 15.59 -0.08 -1.05
N GLU A 137 16.39 0.03 0.01
CA GLU A 137 16.78 1.31 0.61
C GLU A 137 17.49 2.28 -0.35
N ARG A 138 18.15 1.76 -1.40
CA ARG A 138 18.94 2.59 -2.34
C ARG A 138 18.06 3.32 -3.34
N ILE A 139 16.98 2.68 -3.77
CA ILE A 139 16.07 3.22 -4.79
C ILE A 139 14.75 3.69 -4.17
N GLY A 140 14.42 3.24 -2.96
CA GLY A 140 13.16 3.49 -2.30
C GLY A 140 11.98 3.13 -3.21
N LEU A 141 11.08 4.10 -3.39
CA LEU A 141 9.87 3.96 -4.21
C LEU A 141 10.09 4.31 -5.70
N GLN A 142 11.32 4.63 -6.10
CA GLN A 142 11.68 5.10 -7.44
C GLN A 142 12.45 4.00 -8.18
N LEU A 143 11.74 3.10 -8.86
CA LEU A 143 12.33 1.94 -9.51
C LEU A 143 12.86 2.28 -10.91
N PRO A 144 14.17 2.14 -11.19
CA PRO A 144 14.70 2.31 -12.55
C PRO A 144 14.15 1.23 -13.49
N PHE A 145 13.47 1.66 -14.55
CA PHE A 145 12.83 0.77 -15.52
C PHE A 145 13.59 0.78 -16.85
N THR A 146 14.73 0.10 -16.88
CA THR A 146 15.67 0.14 -18.01
C THR A 146 15.34 -0.86 -19.12
N SER A 147 14.62 -1.94 -18.82
CA SER A 147 14.20 -2.96 -19.79
C SER A 147 12.92 -3.66 -19.31
N TRP A 148 12.25 -4.38 -20.22
CA TRP A 148 11.06 -5.19 -19.90
C TRP A 148 11.35 -6.36 -18.94
N TYR A 149 12.62 -6.66 -18.64
CA TYR A 149 13.01 -7.70 -17.66
C TYR A 149 12.98 -7.21 -16.21
N VAL A 150 12.86 -5.90 -15.99
CA VAL A 150 12.70 -5.34 -14.64
C VAL A 150 11.33 -5.72 -14.11
N ASP A 151 11.29 -6.37 -12.95
CA ASP A 151 10.04 -6.77 -12.32
C ASP A 151 9.29 -5.58 -11.71
N LEU A 152 8.16 -5.23 -12.33
CA LEU A 152 7.24 -4.22 -11.82
C LEU A 152 6.23 -4.76 -10.79
N GLY A 153 6.18 -6.10 -10.62
CA GLY A 153 5.51 -6.81 -9.53
C GLY A 153 4.00 -6.89 -9.55
N GLY A 154 3.48 -7.80 -8.72
CA GLY A 154 2.07 -7.86 -8.35
C GLY A 154 1.11 -8.37 -9.42
N ASN A 155 -0.16 -8.41 -9.03
CA ASN A 155 -1.28 -8.76 -9.89
C ASN A 155 -1.50 -7.70 -10.98
N GLY A 156 -1.33 -8.09 -12.25
CA GLY A 156 -1.50 -7.20 -13.40
C GLY A 156 -2.86 -6.48 -13.46
N SER A 157 -3.91 -7.03 -12.84
CA SER A 157 -5.24 -6.39 -12.77
C SER A 157 -5.31 -5.15 -11.86
N LEU A 158 -4.50 -5.09 -10.80
CA LEU A 158 -4.44 -3.94 -9.87
C LEU A 158 -3.15 -3.13 -9.95
N MET A 159 -2.35 -3.33 -11.00
CA MET A 159 -1.26 -2.41 -11.32
C MET A 159 -1.82 -1.02 -11.62
N ALA A 160 -1.36 -0.02 -10.88
CA ALA A 160 -1.75 1.36 -11.09
C ALA A 160 -1.38 1.86 -12.51
N PRO A 161 -2.09 2.86 -13.08
CA PRO A 161 -1.93 3.25 -14.48
C PRO A 161 -0.52 3.73 -14.85
N GLU A 162 0.17 4.43 -13.97
CA GLU A 162 1.56 4.88 -14.11
C GLU A 162 2.55 3.72 -14.19
N VAL A 163 2.25 2.59 -13.55
CA VAL A 163 3.07 1.37 -13.60
C VAL A 163 2.76 0.59 -14.87
N SER A 164 1.48 0.32 -15.13
CA SER A 164 1.05 -0.50 -16.27
C SER A 164 1.26 0.15 -17.65
N THR A 165 1.31 1.48 -17.72
CA THR A 165 1.57 2.23 -18.96
C THR A 165 3.03 2.65 -19.13
N ALA A 166 3.89 2.37 -18.13
CA ALA A 166 5.31 2.68 -18.20
C ALA A 166 5.98 1.99 -19.40
N ARG A 167 6.97 2.66 -19.99
CA ARG A 167 7.79 2.10 -21.07
C ARG A 167 9.26 2.13 -20.66
N PRO A 168 9.99 1.02 -20.80
CA PRO A 168 11.35 0.96 -20.34
C PRO A 168 12.24 1.88 -21.19
N GLY A 169 13.26 2.43 -20.55
CA GLY A 169 14.24 3.30 -21.19
C GLY A 169 15.44 3.57 -20.30
N PRO A 170 16.58 4.00 -20.86
CA PRO A 170 17.84 4.17 -20.11
C PRO A 170 17.75 5.12 -18.89
N ARG A 171 16.74 5.99 -18.85
CA ARG A 171 16.49 6.95 -17.77
C ARG A 171 15.04 6.93 -17.29
N THR A 172 14.27 5.89 -17.63
CA THR A 172 12.90 5.78 -17.14
C THR A 172 12.94 5.32 -15.68
N VAL A 173 12.15 5.97 -14.84
CA VAL A 173 11.91 5.57 -13.46
C VAL A 173 10.41 5.47 -13.25
N VAL A 174 9.97 4.40 -12.60
CA VAL A 174 8.58 4.22 -12.20
C VAL A 174 8.47 4.59 -10.73
N ASP A 175 7.59 5.54 -10.44
CA ASP A 175 7.30 6.02 -9.09
C ASP A 175 6.14 5.22 -8.48
N PHE A 176 6.42 4.48 -7.42
CA PHE A 176 5.44 3.66 -6.70
C PHE A 176 4.77 4.39 -5.52
N SER A 177 5.12 5.65 -5.25
CA SER A 177 4.65 6.40 -4.06
C SER A 177 3.13 6.56 -3.94
N LYS A 178 2.38 6.37 -5.03
CA LYS A 178 0.91 6.41 -5.05
C LYS A 178 0.27 5.21 -5.74
N ALA A 179 1.05 4.17 -6.06
CA ALA A 179 0.55 2.98 -6.74
C ALA A 179 -0.39 2.19 -5.83
N ASP A 180 0.03 1.91 -4.60
CA ASP A 180 -0.79 1.22 -3.60
C ASP A 180 -2.02 2.04 -3.19
N THR A 181 -1.91 3.36 -3.16
CA THR A 181 -3.04 4.29 -2.94
C THR A 181 -4.15 4.12 -3.99
N TRP A 182 -3.78 3.85 -5.26
CA TRP A 182 -4.73 3.57 -6.32
C TRP A 182 -5.40 2.20 -6.11
N ALA A 183 -4.63 1.18 -5.70
CA ALA A 183 -5.17 -0.15 -5.39
C ALA A 183 -6.18 -0.09 -4.23
N VAL A 184 -5.93 0.72 -3.19
CA VAL A 184 -6.92 0.99 -2.13
C VAL A 184 -8.21 1.59 -2.68
N GLY A 185 -8.14 2.48 -3.67
CA GLY A 185 -9.31 3.01 -4.36
C GLY A 185 -10.15 1.92 -5.04
N ALA A 186 -9.51 0.92 -5.64
CA ALA A 186 -10.20 -0.22 -6.25
C ALA A 186 -10.84 -1.12 -5.18
N ILE A 187 -10.10 -1.46 -4.13
CA ILE A 187 -10.58 -2.28 -2.99
C ILE A 187 -11.73 -1.59 -2.25
N ALA A 188 -11.76 -0.25 -2.19
CA ALA A 188 -12.83 0.49 -1.56
C ALA A 188 -14.21 0.20 -2.18
N TYR A 189 -14.29 -0.10 -3.49
CA TYR A 189 -15.55 -0.55 -4.09
C TYR A 189 -16.07 -1.82 -3.41
N GLU A 190 -15.20 -2.80 -3.17
CA GLU A 190 -15.56 -4.05 -2.46
C GLU A 190 -16.01 -3.76 -1.03
N ILE A 191 -15.27 -2.91 -0.31
CA ILE A 191 -15.59 -2.51 1.08
C ILE A 191 -16.97 -1.82 1.16
N PHE A 192 -17.36 -1.04 0.15
CA PHE A 192 -18.68 -0.40 0.06
C PHE A 192 -19.77 -1.30 -0.57
N GLY A 193 -19.50 -2.60 -0.75
CA GLY A 193 -20.48 -3.59 -1.21
C GLY A 193 -20.71 -3.60 -2.73
N LEU A 194 -19.79 -3.06 -3.52
CA LEU A 194 -19.80 -3.08 -4.99
C LEU A 194 -18.78 -4.08 -5.51
N ALA A 195 -18.92 -4.48 -6.78
CA ALA A 195 -17.85 -5.21 -7.46
C ALA A 195 -16.65 -4.29 -7.68
N ASN A 196 -15.44 -4.83 -7.51
CA ASN A 196 -14.21 -4.12 -7.88
C ASN A 196 -14.23 -3.83 -9.39
N PRO A 197 -14.08 -2.56 -9.82
CA PRO A 197 -14.17 -2.19 -11.24
C PRO A 197 -13.13 -2.89 -12.14
N PHE A 198 -12.03 -3.36 -11.56
CA PHE A 198 -10.87 -3.92 -12.26
C PHE A 198 -10.76 -5.45 -12.13
N TYR A 199 -11.63 -6.09 -11.33
CA TYR A 199 -11.69 -7.55 -11.24
C TYR A 199 -12.74 -8.16 -12.17
N GLY A 200 -12.30 -9.09 -13.02
CA GLY A 200 -13.19 -9.87 -13.87
C GLY A 200 -12.49 -10.45 -15.09
N GLN A 201 -13.21 -11.28 -15.83
CA GLN A 201 -12.84 -11.78 -17.15
C GLN A 201 -13.86 -11.25 -18.17
N GLY A 202 -13.42 -10.82 -19.36
CA GLY A 202 -14.32 -10.35 -20.45
C GLY A 202 -14.59 -8.84 -20.49
N ARG A 203 -15.56 -8.37 -21.28
CA ARG A 203 -15.74 -6.93 -21.60
C ARG A 203 -16.36 -6.05 -20.49
N ALA A 204 -16.70 -6.63 -19.34
CA ALA A 204 -17.41 -5.93 -18.26
C ALA A 204 -16.49 -5.29 -17.20
N HIS A 205 -15.18 -5.60 -17.20
CA HIS A 205 -14.22 -5.01 -16.27
C HIS A 205 -13.39 -3.92 -16.97
N LEU A 206 -12.91 -2.98 -16.17
CA LEU A 206 -11.99 -1.93 -16.61
C LEU A 206 -10.56 -2.47 -16.60
N GLU A 207 -9.77 -2.08 -17.61
CA GLU A 207 -8.33 -2.34 -17.60
C GLU A 207 -7.61 -1.12 -17.02
N SER A 208 -6.77 -1.30 -16.01
CA SER A 208 -6.01 -0.20 -15.38
C SER A 208 -5.22 0.63 -16.41
N ARG A 209 -4.64 -0.04 -17.42
CA ARG A 209 -3.88 0.61 -18.50
C ARG A 209 -4.69 1.55 -19.39
N SER A 210 -6.00 1.38 -19.54
CA SER A 210 -6.78 2.04 -20.61
C SER A 210 -8.12 2.64 -20.20
N TYR A 211 -8.63 2.34 -18.99
CA TYR A 211 -9.91 2.90 -18.52
C TYR A 211 -9.93 4.42 -18.55
N GLN A 212 -11.10 5.01 -18.69
CA GLN A 212 -11.35 6.43 -18.48
C GLN A 212 -12.08 6.62 -17.17
N GLU A 213 -11.79 7.71 -16.45
CA GLU A 213 -12.37 7.97 -15.11
C GLU A 213 -13.90 8.05 -15.13
N ALA A 214 -14.49 8.52 -16.24
CA ALA A 214 -15.94 8.54 -16.44
C ALA A 214 -16.58 7.14 -16.57
N GLN A 215 -15.79 6.08 -16.77
CA GLN A 215 -16.27 4.69 -16.82
C GLN A 215 -16.33 4.04 -15.44
N LEU A 216 -15.78 4.69 -14.40
CA LEU A 216 -15.85 4.17 -13.04
C LEU A 216 -17.32 4.07 -12.60
N PRO A 217 -17.77 2.92 -12.07
CA PRO A 217 -19.14 2.77 -11.61
C PRO A 217 -19.48 3.81 -10.54
N GLU A 218 -20.70 4.36 -10.58
CA GLU A 218 -21.15 5.28 -9.55
C GLU A 218 -21.38 4.56 -8.22
N MET A 219 -20.85 5.14 -7.14
CA MET A 219 -21.11 4.63 -5.80
C MET A 219 -22.52 5.00 -5.32
N PRO A 220 -23.24 4.09 -4.63
CA PRO A 220 -24.57 4.33 -4.10
C PRO A 220 -24.66 5.58 -3.24
N LYS A 221 -25.84 6.21 -3.20
CA LYS A 221 -26.09 7.42 -2.38
C LYS A 221 -25.93 7.19 -0.86
N LEU A 222 -25.98 5.92 -0.44
CA LEU A 222 -25.76 5.52 0.95
C LEU A 222 -24.28 5.72 1.37
N VAL A 223 -23.34 5.70 0.43
CA VAL A 223 -21.93 5.99 0.71
C VAL A 223 -21.75 7.50 0.94
N PRO A 224 -21.08 7.92 2.03
CA PRO A 224 -20.86 9.33 2.32
C PRO A 224 -20.25 10.09 1.14
N PRO A 225 -20.70 11.32 0.85
CA PRO A 225 -20.23 12.08 -0.31
C PRO A 225 -18.71 12.26 -0.34
N ASP A 226 -18.11 12.56 0.81
CA ASP A 226 -16.66 12.71 0.94
C ASP A 226 -15.91 11.41 0.63
N ALA A 227 -16.41 10.26 1.08
CA ALA A 227 -15.81 8.95 0.80
C ALA A 227 -15.93 8.60 -0.69
N ARG A 228 -17.10 8.84 -1.32
CA ARG A 228 -17.27 8.64 -2.77
C ARG A 228 -16.30 9.48 -3.58
N GLN A 229 -16.14 10.75 -3.18
CA GLN A 229 -15.25 11.66 -3.88
C GLN A 229 -13.78 11.30 -3.67
N LEU A 230 -13.41 10.88 -2.45
CA LEU A 230 -12.07 10.38 -2.19
C LEU A 230 -11.76 9.16 -3.07
N VAL A 231 -12.63 8.16 -3.13
CA VAL A 231 -12.37 6.95 -3.95
C VAL A 231 -12.18 7.32 -5.43
N ARG A 232 -12.98 8.24 -5.97
CA ARG A 232 -12.76 8.80 -7.32
C ARG A 232 -11.41 9.49 -7.45
N SER A 233 -10.98 10.24 -6.44
CA SER A 233 -9.66 10.89 -6.41
C SER A 233 -8.51 9.90 -6.31
N LEU A 234 -8.67 8.77 -5.59
CA LEU A 234 -7.67 7.69 -5.53
C LEU A 234 -7.52 6.98 -6.88
N LEU A 235 -8.61 6.89 -7.65
CA LEU A 235 -8.63 6.26 -8.97
C LEU A 235 -8.38 7.24 -10.13
N GLN A 236 -7.80 8.42 -9.86
CA GLN A 236 -7.27 9.30 -10.91
C GLN A 236 -6.13 8.58 -11.65
N ARG A 237 -6.15 8.60 -12.98
CA ARG A 237 -5.09 7.91 -13.76
C ARG A 237 -3.73 8.54 -13.55
N GLU A 238 -3.70 9.87 -13.58
CA GLU A 238 -2.49 10.64 -13.40
C GLU A 238 -2.10 10.65 -11.90
N ALA A 239 -0.95 10.06 -11.56
CA ALA A 239 -0.50 9.97 -10.17
C ALA A 239 -0.33 11.35 -9.49
N SER A 240 0.01 12.38 -10.27
CA SER A 240 0.12 13.77 -9.78
C SER A 240 -1.21 14.31 -9.24
N LYS A 241 -2.35 13.87 -9.79
CA LYS A 241 -3.71 14.29 -9.40
C LYS A 241 -4.27 13.50 -8.23
N ARG A 242 -3.67 12.36 -7.88
CA ARG A 242 -4.06 11.58 -6.70
C ARG A 242 -3.52 12.24 -5.43
N PRO A 243 -4.29 12.24 -4.33
CA PRO A 243 -3.70 12.54 -3.01
C PRO A 243 -2.66 11.47 -2.64
N SER A 244 -1.71 11.80 -1.77
CA SER A 244 -0.89 10.79 -1.09
C SER A 244 -1.76 9.97 -0.12
N ALA A 245 -1.23 8.83 0.35
CA ALA A 245 -1.91 8.02 1.36
C ALA A 245 -2.19 8.82 2.66
N ARG A 246 -1.20 9.56 3.19
CA ARG A 246 -1.39 10.48 4.33
C ARG A 246 -2.51 11.49 4.12
N VAL A 247 -2.54 12.17 2.98
CA VAL A 247 -3.59 13.16 2.69
C VAL A 247 -4.96 12.50 2.58
N ALA A 248 -5.05 11.35 1.92
CA ALA A 248 -6.28 10.57 1.80
C ALA A 248 -6.80 10.06 3.16
N ALA A 249 -5.90 9.56 4.02
CA ALA A 249 -6.22 9.15 5.38
C ALA A 249 -6.77 10.34 6.19
N ASN A 250 -6.08 11.48 6.14
CA ASN A 250 -6.53 12.72 6.80
C ASN A 250 -7.91 13.19 6.30
N VAL A 251 -8.22 13.04 5.00
CA VAL A 251 -9.55 13.34 4.45
C VAL A 251 -10.62 12.48 5.13
N LEU A 252 -10.43 11.17 5.22
CA LEU A 252 -11.41 10.30 5.89
C LEU A 252 -11.48 10.57 7.40
N HIS A 253 -10.34 10.86 8.02
CA HIS A 253 -10.29 11.21 9.44
C HIS A 253 -11.13 12.47 9.75
N LEU A 254 -10.95 13.52 8.95
CA LEU A 254 -11.72 14.75 9.04
C LEU A 254 -13.21 14.54 8.71
N SER A 255 -13.53 13.68 7.76
CA SER A 255 -14.92 13.33 7.44
C SER A 255 -15.61 12.58 8.59
N LEU A 256 -14.89 11.69 9.27
CA LEU A 256 -15.42 10.88 10.39
C LEU A 256 -15.54 11.66 11.71
N TRP A 257 -14.53 12.49 12.05
CA TRP A 257 -14.40 13.11 13.38
C TRP A 257 -14.16 14.63 13.36
N GLY A 258 -14.09 15.23 12.17
CA GLY A 258 -13.75 16.64 11.96
C GLY A 258 -14.91 17.53 11.54
N GLU A 259 -16.17 17.07 11.54
CA GLU A 259 -17.32 17.85 11.03
C GLU A 259 -17.43 19.25 11.65
N HIS A 260 -17.22 19.38 12.97
CA HIS A 260 -17.23 20.68 13.65
C HIS A 260 -16.15 21.64 13.14
N LEU A 261 -15.00 21.10 12.74
CA LEU A 261 -13.89 21.86 12.17
C LEU A 261 -14.23 22.29 10.73
N LEU A 262 -14.83 21.39 9.94
CA LEU A 262 -15.22 21.63 8.55
C LEU A 262 -16.40 22.61 8.41
N ALA A 263 -17.25 22.72 9.43
CA ALA A 263 -18.36 23.68 9.47
C ALA A 263 -17.89 25.15 9.66
N LEU A 264 -16.62 25.38 10.02
CA LEU A 264 -16.09 26.72 10.21
C LEU A 264 -15.88 27.42 8.87
N LYS A 265 -16.47 28.61 8.71
CA LYS A 265 -16.34 29.44 7.49
C LYS A 265 -14.87 29.77 7.14
N ASN A 266 -14.05 29.99 8.17
CA ASN A 266 -12.62 30.27 8.05
C ASN A 266 -11.83 29.28 8.90
N LEU A 267 -11.26 28.25 8.25
CA LEU A 267 -10.32 27.34 8.88
C LEU A 267 -8.99 28.06 9.09
N LYS A 268 -8.71 28.43 10.34
CA LYS A 268 -7.42 29.00 10.75
C LYS A 268 -6.62 27.95 11.53
N LEU A 269 -5.29 28.10 11.52
CA LEU A 269 -4.38 27.17 12.19
C LEU A 269 -4.69 27.04 13.70
N ASP A 270 -5.07 28.12 14.38
CA ASP A 270 -5.45 28.10 15.80
C ASP A 270 -6.66 27.21 16.08
N LYS A 271 -7.62 27.13 15.15
CA LYS A 271 -8.79 26.27 15.26
C LYS A 271 -8.45 24.80 15.02
N MET A 272 -7.55 24.53 14.08
CA MET A 272 -7.03 23.17 13.85
C MET A 272 -6.27 22.67 15.08
N VAL A 273 -5.38 23.51 15.65
CA VAL A 273 -4.65 23.18 16.88
C VAL A 273 -5.61 22.95 18.05
N GLY A 274 -6.63 23.81 18.22
CA GLY A 274 -7.65 23.62 19.26
C GLY A 274 -8.41 22.31 19.11
N TRP A 275 -8.81 21.94 17.89
CA TRP A 275 -9.45 20.66 17.61
C TRP A 275 -8.52 19.47 17.88
N LEU A 276 -7.25 19.55 17.46
CA LEU A 276 -6.25 18.51 17.73
C LEU A 276 -6.04 18.29 19.23
N LEU A 277 -5.96 19.36 20.02
CA LEU A 277 -5.87 19.26 21.49
C LEU A 277 -7.10 18.56 22.10
N GLN A 278 -8.30 18.86 21.58
CA GLN A 278 -9.52 18.18 22.00
C GLN A 278 -9.51 16.70 21.64
N GLN A 279 -9.07 16.35 20.42
CA GLN A 279 -8.93 14.96 20.00
C GLN A 279 -7.92 14.22 20.88
N SER A 280 -6.73 14.78 21.11
CA SER A 280 -5.73 14.18 21.99
C SER A 280 -6.26 13.92 23.40
N ALA A 281 -6.98 14.88 23.98
CA ALA A 281 -7.59 14.71 25.30
C ALA A 281 -8.68 13.62 25.28
N ALA A 282 -9.56 13.63 24.28
CA ALA A 282 -10.63 12.64 24.14
C ALA A 282 -10.08 11.22 23.99
N THR A 283 -9.06 11.03 23.14
CA THR A 283 -8.43 9.74 22.89
C THR A 283 -7.70 9.21 24.14
N LEU A 284 -7.00 10.08 24.88
CA LEU A 284 -6.35 9.70 26.15
C LEU A 284 -7.36 9.28 27.23
N LEU A 285 -8.51 9.97 27.30
CA LEU A 285 -9.57 9.62 28.24
C LEU A 285 -10.27 8.33 27.84
N ALA A 286 -10.57 8.15 26.55
CA ALA A 286 -11.17 6.93 26.02
C ALA A 286 -10.31 5.70 26.32
N GLY A 287 -8.99 5.78 26.06
CA GLY A 287 -8.06 4.68 26.32
C GLY A 287 -7.86 4.33 27.80
N ARG A 288 -8.22 5.24 28.73
CA ARG A 288 -8.12 4.99 30.18
C ARG A 288 -9.44 4.58 30.82
N LEU A 289 -10.58 5.01 30.26
CA LEU A 289 -11.91 4.78 30.81
C LEU A 289 -12.59 3.55 30.21
N MET A 290 -12.26 3.21 28.96
CA MET A 290 -12.72 1.98 28.31
C MET A 290 -11.61 0.93 28.49
N GLU A 291 -11.85 -0.10 29.29
CA GLU A 291 -10.90 -1.22 29.52
C GLU A 291 -10.55 -2.00 28.23
N ARG A 292 -11.19 -1.68 27.10
CA ARG A 292 -10.92 -2.26 25.78
C ARG A 292 -10.73 -1.15 24.75
N SER A 293 -9.61 -1.21 24.02
CA SER A 293 -9.33 -0.28 22.93
C SER A 293 -10.11 -0.69 21.68
N CYS A 294 -11.20 0.01 21.38
CA CYS A 294 -11.95 -0.18 20.14
C CYS A 294 -11.16 0.35 18.94
N VAL A 295 -11.38 -0.24 17.75
CA VAL A 295 -10.73 0.16 16.48
C VAL A 295 -10.75 1.68 16.25
N GLU A 296 -11.85 2.34 16.60
CA GLU A 296 -12.01 3.79 16.46
C GLU A 296 -10.99 4.59 17.30
N THR A 297 -10.75 4.18 18.56
CA THR A 297 -9.73 4.84 19.39
C THR A 297 -8.33 4.58 18.85
N LYS A 298 -8.04 3.38 18.33
CA LYS A 298 -6.75 3.07 17.69
C LYS A 298 -6.50 3.97 16.47
N LEU A 299 -7.50 4.16 15.61
CA LEU A 299 -7.41 5.05 14.46
C LEU A 299 -7.16 6.51 14.85
N GLN A 300 -7.81 7.00 15.91
CA GLN A 300 -7.56 8.33 16.44
C GLN A 300 -6.14 8.48 17.01
N MET A 301 -5.63 7.48 17.72
CA MET A 301 -4.24 7.48 18.19
C MET A 301 -3.25 7.49 17.03
N LEU A 302 -3.47 6.67 16.00
CA LEU A 302 -2.61 6.61 14.81
C LEU A 302 -2.59 7.94 14.05
N PHE A 303 -3.75 8.56 13.89
CA PHE A 303 -3.86 9.88 13.27
C PHE A 303 -3.04 10.94 14.03
N LEU A 304 -3.15 10.97 15.36
CA LEU A 304 -2.42 11.91 16.20
C LEU A 304 -0.91 11.64 16.20
N ALA A 305 -0.50 10.37 16.19
CA ALA A 305 0.90 9.97 16.18
C ALA A 305 1.61 10.32 14.86
N ASN A 306 0.89 10.26 13.73
CA ASN A 306 1.42 10.52 12.39
C ASN A 306 0.98 11.87 11.81
N LEU A 307 0.69 12.84 12.70
CA LEU A 307 0.15 14.12 12.29
C LEU A 307 1.18 14.97 11.55
N GLU A 308 0.91 15.24 10.27
CA GLU A 308 1.63 16.23 9.46
C GLU A 308 0.71 17.42 9.16
N CYS A 309 1.07 18.60 9.68
CA CYS A 309 0.24 19.80 9.53
C CYS A 309 -0.03 20.17 8.07
N GLU A 310 0.96 20.03 7.19
CA GLU A 310 0.81 20.33 5.77
C GLU A 310 -0.18 19.37 5.09
N ALA A 311 -0.02 18.06 5.30
CA ALA A 311 -0.94 17.06 4.77
C ALA A 311 -2.37 17.24 5.32
N LEU A 312 -2.51 17.61 6.60
CA LEU A 312 -3.82 17.90 7.20
C LEU A 312 -4.47 19.15 6.56
N CYS A 313 -3.70 20.20 6.31
CA CYS A 313 -4.20 21.39 5.62
C CYS A 313 -4.65 21.06 4.19
N GLN A 314 -3.85 20.26 3.45
CA GLN A 314 -4.21 19.80 2.11
C GLN A 314 -5.51 18.98 2.12
N ALA A 315 -5.65 18.04 3.08
CA ALA A 315 -6.87 17.26 3.24
C ALA A 315 -8.11 18.13 3.51
N ALA A 316 -7.99 19.13 4.39
CA ALA A 316 -9.07 20.06 4.67
C ALA A 316 -9.45 20.91 3.46
N LEU A 317 -8.48 21.36 2.66
CA LEU A 317 -8.72 22.09 1.42
C LEU A 317 -9.43 21.22 0.37
N LEU A 318 -9.02 19.96 0.22
CA LEU A 318 -9.69 19.00 -0.67
C LEU A 318 -11.16 18.82 -0.28
N LEU A 319 -11.44 18.53 0.99
CA LEU A 319 -12.82 18.39 1.48
C LEU A 319 -13.67 19.63 1.23
N ARG A 320 -13.12 20.83 1.49
CA ARG A 320 -13.83 22.09 1.21
C ARG A 320 -14.10 22.26 -0.28
N SER A 321 -13.16 21.91 -1.14
CA SER A 321 -13.35 21.99 -2.59
C SER A 321 -14.45 21.06 -3.08
N TRP A 322 -14.54 19.85 -2.52
CA TRP A 322 -15.57 18.87 -2.87
C TRP A 322 -16.95 19.27 -2.37
N ARG A 323 -17.04 19.81 -1.15
CA ARG A 323 -18.30 20.30 -0.57
C ARG A 323 -18.78 21.62 -1.19
N ALA A 324 -17.89 22.38 -1.84
CA ALA A 324 -18.24 23.60 -2.56
C ALA A 324 -18.61 23.34 -4.03
N ALA A 325 -18.34 22.14 -4.56
CA ALA A 325 -18.77 21.76 -5.89
C ALA A 325 -20.31 21.67 -5.94
N PRO A 326 -20.95 22.27 -6.95
CA PRO A 326 -22.41 22.41 -7.03
C PRO A 326 -23.16 21.07 -7.20
#